data_AF-A0A9J5WB53-F1
#
_entry.id   AF-A0A9J5WB53-F1
#
_cell.length_a   1.000
_cell.length_b   1.000
_cell.length_c   1.000
_cell.angle_alpha   90.00
_cell.angle_beta   90.00
_cell.angle_gamma   90.00
#
_symmetry.space_group_name_H-M   'P 1'
#
loop_
_entity.id
_entity.type
_entity.pdbx_description
1 polymer ?
#
loop_
_entity_poly.entity_id
_entity_poly.type
_entity_poly.pdbx_seq_one_letter_code
_entity_poly.pdbx_strand_id
1 'polypeptide(L)'
;MLTEHPWNRVLEHIGHNIQDGCAEVLALSYNDLPIALRPCFLYFGLFPEDHEIRAFDLTNMWIAEKLIVVNSGNGREAESLVDDVLNDLVSRNLIQVAKRTYDGRIS
;
A
#
# COMPACT_ATOMS: atom_id res chain seq x y z
N MET A 1 1.80 -1.49 16.75
CA MET A 1 3.21 -1.06 16.86
C MET A 1 3.94 -1.79 15.75
N LEU A 2 4.03 -1.18 14.57
CA LEU A 2 4.65 -1.80 13.41
C LEU A 2 6.16 -1.84 13.67
N THR A 3 6.67 -3.03 13.97
CA THR A 3 8.09 -3.29 14.20
C THR A 3 8.85 -3.31 12.88
N GLU A 4 10.18 -3.37 12.90
CA GLU A 4 11.09 -3.39 11.73
C GLU A 4 10.83 -4.51 10.69
N HIS A 5 9.94 -5.47 11.00
CA HIS A 5 9.71 -6.69 10.23
C HIS A 5 9.08 -6.51 8.83
N PRO A 6 8.13 -5.58 8.58
CA PRO A 6 7.54 -5.40 7.25
C PRO A 6 8.55 -4.86 6.24
N TRP A 7 9.44 -3.93 6.65
CA TRP A 7 10.46 -3.38 5.75
C TRP A 7 11.50 -4.43 5.38
N ASN A 8 11.93 -5.26 6.33
CA ASN A 8 12.84 -6.36 6.04
C ASN A 8 12.23 -7.35 5.04
N ARG A 9 10.93 -7.65 5.13
CA ARG A 9 10.25 -8.51 4.14
C ARG A 9 10.13 -7.89 2.75
N VAL A 10 9.84 -6.58 2.69
CA VAL A 10 9.84 -5.81 1.43
C VAL A 10 11.24 -5.87 0.81
N LEU A 11 12.29 -5.64 1.61
CA LEU A 11 13.68 -5.75 1.15
C LEU A 11 14.11 -7.16 0.77
N GLU A 12 13.62 -8.21 1.45
CA GLU A 12 13.87 -9.61 1.06
C GLU A 12 13.26 -9.95 -0.30
N HIS A 13 12.03 -9.49 -0.58
CA HIS A 13 11.39 -9.68 -1.89
C HIS A 13 12.06 -8.84 -2.98
N ILE A 14 12.47 -7.61 -2.66
CA ILE A 14 13.21 -6.73 -3.58
C ILE A 14 14.60 -7.33 -3.88
N GLY A 15 15.30 -7.80 -2.85
CA GLY A 15 16.71 -8.18 -2.90
C GLY A 15 17.03 -9.48 -3.63
N HIS A 16 16.05 -10.35 -3.86
CA HIS A 16 16.29 -11.61 -4.60
C HIS A 16 16.26 -11.46 -6.13
N ASN A 17 15.60 -10.42 -6.68
CA ASN A 17 15.33 -10.33 -8.13
C ASN A 17 15.60 -8.97 -8.78
N ILE A 18 16.02 -7.95 -8.03
CA ILE A 18 16.21 -6.60 -8.57
C ILE A 18 17.68 -6.31 -8.89
N GLN A 19 17.94 -5.90 -10.13
CA GLN A 19 19.20 -5.23 -10.49
C GLN A 19 19.36 -3.99 -9.60
N ASP A 20 20.53 -3.79 -8.98
CA ASP A 20 20.78 -2.74 -7.96
C ASP A 20 20.13 -1.37 -8.26
N GLY A 21 20.02 -0.98 -9.53
CA GLY A 21 19.35 0.25 -9.95
C GLY A 21 17.83 0.33 -9.68
N CYS A 22 17.05 -0.75 -9.77
CA CYS A 22 15.61 -0.65 -9.49
C CYS A 22 15.33 -0.57 -7.98
N ALA A 23 16.20 -1.14 -7.15
CA ALA A 23 16.08 -1.06 -5.69
C ALA A 23 16.33 0.39 -5.23
N GLU A 24 17.29 1.08 -5.85
CA GLU A 24 17.54 2.49 -5.62
C GLU A 24 16.35 3.38 -6.03
N VAL A 25 15.79 3.16 -7.22
CA VAL A 25 14.61 3.90 -7.70
C VAL A 25 13.39 3.68 -6.79
N LEU A 26 13.18 2.45 -6.33
CA LEU A 26 12.09 2.13 -5.41
C LEU A 26 12.32 2.77 -4.03
N ALA A 27 13.55 2.75 -3.53
CA ALA A 27 13.93 3.40 -2.28
C ALA A 27 13.71 4.92 -2.34
N LEU A 28 14.02 5.56 -3.48
CA LEU A 28 13.74 6.99 -3.69
C LEU A 28 12.23 7.26 -3.67
N SER A 29 11.45 6.44 -4.36
CA SER A 29 9.98 6.55 -4.41
C SER A 29 9.35 6.36 -3.03
N TYR A 30 9.89 5.44 -2.21
CA TYR A 30 9.49 5.23 -0.83
C TYR A 30 9.90 6.39 0.09
N ASN A 31 11.11 6.94 -0.08
CA ASN A 31 11.60 8.06 0.72
C ASN A 31 10.81 9.34 0.47
N ASP A 32 10.35 9.56 -0.76
CA ASP A 32 9.49 10.69 -1.13
C ASP A 32 8.03 10.52 -0.66
N LEU A 33 7.64 9.31 -0.23
CA LEU A 33 6.30 9.06 0.27
C LEU A 33 6.08 9.76 1.62
N PRO A 34 4.94 10.46 1.82
CA PRO A 34 4.60 11.03 3.11
C PRO A 34 4.68 9.98 4.21
N ILE A 35 5.25 10.35 5.37
CA ILE A 35 5.51 9.41 6.48
C ILE A 35 4.24 8.65 6.89
N ALA A 36 3.07 9.31 6.83
CA ALA A 36 1.79 8.71 7.16
C ALA A 36 1.37 7.57 6.20
N LEU A 37 1.82 7.57 4.95
CA LEU A 37 1.45 6.57 3.95
C LEU A 37 2.43 5.40 3.88
N ARG A 38 3.64 5.56 4.43
CA ARG A 38 4.67 4.49 4.44
C ARG A 38 4.14 3.18 5.05
N PRO A 39 3.46 3.19 6.22
CA PRO A 39 2.84 1.97 6.76
C PRO A 39 1.88 1.26 5.79
N CYS A 40 1.08 2.02 5.05
CA CYS A 40 0.13 1.48 4.08
C CYS A 40 0.87 0.78 2.93
N PHE A 41 1.94 1.38 2.41
CA PHE A 41 2.78 0.74 1.40
C PHE A 41 3.49 -0.51 1.92
N LEU A 42 4.08 -0.45 3.12
CA LEU A 42 4.76 -1.60 3.73
C LEU A 42 3.84 -2.78 3.97
N TYR A 43 2.54 -2.52 4.14
CA TYR A 43 1.53 -3.56 4.34
C TYR A 43 1.47 -4.56 3.19
N PHE A 44 1.72 -4.12 1.96
CA PHE A 44 1.74 -4.99 0.79
C PHE A 44 2.84 -6.06 0.87
N GLY A 45 3.96 -5.77 1.54
CA GLY A 45 5.03 -6.74 1.78
C GLY A 45 4.63 -7.90 2.71
N LEU A 46 3.44 -7.86 3.29
CA LEU A 46 2.90 -8.97 4.07
C LEU A 46 2.31 -10.08 3.19
N PHE A 47 1.95 -9.78 1.96
CA PHE A 47 1.35 -10.70 1.01
C PHE A 47 2.42 -11.40 0.16
N PRO A 48 2.11 -12.57 -0.44
CA PRO A 48 2.99 -13.20 -1.42
C PRO A 48 3.20 -12.33 -2.66
N GLU A 49 4.28 -12.60 -3.38
CA GLU A 49 4.51 -12.05 -4.72
C GLU A 49 3.31 -12.34 -5.66
N ASP A 50 2.99 -11.38 -6.52
CA ASP A 50 1.87 -11.42 -7.48
C ASP A 50 0.46 -11.65 -6.89
N HIS A 51 0.30 -11.45 -5.58
CA HIS A 51 -1.00 -11.60 -4.93
C HIS A 51 -1.94 -10.41 -5.19
N GLU A 52 -3.09 -10.64 -5.83
CA GLU A 52 -4.15 -9.64 -5.96
C GLU A 52 -4.91 -9.47 -4.63
N ILE A 53 -4.99 -8.23 -4.14
CA ILE A 53 -5.72 -7.89 -2.92
C ILE A 53 -6.92 -7.02 -3.29
N ARG A 54 -8.12 -7.36 -2.80
CA ARG A 54 -9.30 -6.52 -3.01
C ARG A 54 -9.20 -5.25 -2.18
N ALA A 55 -9.55 -4.10 -2.77
CA ALA A 55 -9.50 -2.80 -2.09
C ALA A 55 -10.41 -2.78 -0.85
N PHE A 56 -11.54 -3.49 -0.91
CA PHE A 56 -12.44 -3.66 0.25
C PHE A 56 -11.78 -4.40 1.42
N ASP A 57 -11.06 -5.49 1.15
CA ASP A 57 -10.38 -6.24 2.21
C ASP A 57 -9.25 -5.41 2.81
N LEU A 58 -8.47 -4.74 1.95
CA LEU A 58 -7.38 -3.87 2.35
C LEU A 58 -7.86 -2.70 3.22
N THR A 59 -9.01 -2.10 2.87
CA THR A 59 -9.68 -1.06 3.67
C THR A 59 -9.93 -1.55 5.09
N ASN A 60 -10.55 -2.73 5.24
CA ASN A 60 -10.86 -3.29 6.56
C ASN A 60 -9.59 -3.61 7.35
N MET A 61 -8.55 -4.16 6.70
CA MET A 61 -7.27 -4.46 7.33
C MET A 61 -6.57 -3.18 7.84
N TRP A 62 -6.50 -2.14 7.01
CA TRP A 62 -5.85 -0.88 7.39
C TRP A 62 -6.57 -0.15 8.53
N ILE A 63 -7.90 -0.23 8.59
CA ILE A 63 -8.67 0.31 9.72
C ILE A 63 -8.41 -0.52 10.98
N ALA A 64 -8.46 -1.84 10.89
CA ALA A 64 -8.23 -2.74 12.03
C ALA A 64 -6.85 -2.54 12.65
N GLU A 65 -5.83 -2.30 11.82
CA GLU A 65 -4.46 -2.02 12.25
C GLU A 65 -4.18 -0.57 12.60
N LYS A 66 -5.17 0.32 12.44
CA LYS A 66 -5.09 1.77 12.67
C LYS A 66 -4.01 2.45 11.81
N LEU A 67 -3.76 1.91 10.62
CA LEU A 67 -2.96 2.60 9.59
C LEU A 67 -3.73 3.79 9.03
N ILE A 68 -5.05 3.63 8.97
CA ILE A 68 -6.00 4.68 8.63
C ILE A 68 -6.98 4.82 9.80
N VAL A 69 -7.19 6.06 10.22
CA VAL A 69 -8.14 6.41 11.28
C VAL A 69 -9.28 7.20 10.66
N VAL A 70 -10.48 6.65 10.78
CA VAL A 70 -11.72 7.28 10.32
C VAL A 70 -12.43 7.83 11.54
N ASN A 71 -12.74 9.13 11.52
CA ASN A 71 -13.32 9.81 12.69
C ASN A 71 -14.78 9.42 12.91
N SER A 72 -15.47 8.96 11.87
CA SER A 72 -16.82 8.46 11.95
C SER A 72 -16.86 6.96 11.64
N GLY A 73 -17.84 6.24 12.20
CA GLY A 73 -18.11 4.84 11.83
C GLY A 73 -18.69 4.66 10.42
N ASN A 74 -18.50 5.63 9.54
CA ASN A 74 -19.03 5.64 8.18
C ASN A 74 -18.08 4.89 7.23
N GLY A 75 -18.48 3.70 6.80
CA GLY A 75 -17.70 2.91 5.83
C GLY A 75 -17.37 3.65 4.53
N ARG A 76 -18.24 4.56 4.06
CA ARG A 76 -17.96 5.34 2.84
C ARG A 76 -16.83 6.34 3.00
N GLU A 77 -16.67 6.93 4.19
CA GLU A 77 -15.56 7.84 4.48
C GLU A 77 -14.24 7.05 4.46
N ALA A 78 -14.26 5.85 5.04
CA ALA A 78 -13.12 4.96 5.05
C ALA A 78 -12.71 4.52 3.64
N GLU A 79 -13.67 4.09 2.82
CA GLU A 79 -13.43 3.71 1.42
C GLU A 79 -12.89 4.87 0.59
N SER A 80 -13.40 6.10 0.79
CA SER A 80 -12.88 7.29 0.11
C SER A 80 -11.42 7.57 0.49
N LEU A 81 -11.12 7.54 1.78
CA LEU A 81 -9.77 7.80 2.28
C LEU A 81 -8.77 6.73 1.82
N VAL A 82 -9.18 5.46 1.79
CA VAL A 82 -8.34 4.38 1.25
C VAL A 82 -8.13 4.55 -0.25
N ASP A 83 -9.17 4.90 -1.01
CA ASP A 83 -9.06 5.13 -2.45
C ASP A 83 -8.08 6.28 -2.74
N ASP A 84 -8.10 7.36 -1.96
CA ASP A 84 -7.12 8.45 -2.07
C ASP A 84 -5.69 7.95 -1.82
N VAL A 85 -5.47 7.18 -0.74
CA VAL A 85 -4.16 6.57 -0.44
C VAL A 85 -3.69 5.64 -1.56
N LEU A 86 -4.58 4.81 -2.10
CA LEU A 86 -4.24 3.90 -3.19
C LEU A 86 -3.89 4.67 -4.46
N ASN A 87 -4.64 5.71 -4.82
CA ASN A 87 -4.33 6.54 -5.98
C ASN A 87 -2.98 7.27 -5.81
N ASP A 88 -2.64 7.72 -4.60
CA ASP A 88 -1.33 8.30 -4.30
C ASP A 88 -0.20 7.29 -4.53
N LEU A 89 -0.34 6.06 -4.03
CA LEU A 89 0.64 4.99 -4.23
C LEU A 89 0.78 4.60 -5.71
N VAL A 90 -0.33 4.56 -6.45
CA VAL A 90 -0.34 4.31 -7.90
C VAL A 90 0.35 5.42 -8.67
N SER A 91 0.08 6.69 -8.33
CA SER A 91 0.69 7.86 -9.00
C SER A 91 2.23 7.88 -8.85
N ARG A 92 2.74 7.25 -7.79
CA ARG A 92 4.16 7.10 -7.48
C ARG A 92 4.76 5.80 -8.01
N ASN A 93 3.99 5.01 -8.76
CA ASN A 93 4.38 3.69 -9.27
C ASN A 93 4.83 2.70 -8.17
N LEU A 94 4.30 2.84 -6.96
CA LEU A 94 4.63 1.95 -5.85
C LEU A 94 3.74 0.69 -5.83
N ILE A 95 2.53 0.77 -6.39
CA ILE A 95 1.61 -0.37 -6.52
C ILE A 95 0.98 -0.38 -7.92
N GLN A 96 0.50 -1.55 -8.33
CA GLN A 96 -0.20 -1.74 -9.60
C GLN A 96 -1.68 -2.03 -9.38
N VAL A 97 -2.53 -1.52 -10.27
CA VAL A 97 -3.98 -1.76 -10.22
C VAL A 97 -4.32 -2.92 -11.14
N ALA A 98 -4.80 -4.02 -10.58
CA ALA A 98 -5.27 -5.17 -11.35
C ALA A 98 -6.66 -4.91 -11.96
N LYS A 99 -7.56 -4.30 -11.18
CA LYS A 99 -8.97 -4.11 -11.54
C LYS A 99 -9.47 -2.75 -11.07
N ARG A 100 -10.41 -2.21 -11.84
CA ARG A 100 -11.19 -1.02 -11.51
C ARG A 100 -12.67 -1.31 -11.63
N THR A 101 -13.46 -0.64 -10.81
CA THR A 101 -14.92 -0.62 -10.93
C THR A 101 -15.36 0.15 -12.18
N TYR A 102 -16.64 0.07 -12.54
CA TYR A 102 -17.20 0.76 -13.71
C TYR A 102 -17.13 2.29 -13.60
N ASP A 103 -17.10 2.84 -12.38
CA ASP A 103 -16.94 4.26 -12.07
C ASP A 103 -15.46 4.68 -11.90
N GLY A 104 -14.51 3.78 -12.17
CA GLY A 104 -13.09 4.07 -12.26
C GLY A 104 -12.31 3.94 -10.94
N ARG A 105 -12.97 3.58 -9.84
CA ARG A 105 -12.32 3.35 -8.53
C ARG A 105 -11.51 2.06 -8.52
N ILE A 106 -10.52 1.98 -7.64
CA ILE A 106 -9.72 0.76 -7.47
C ILE A 106 -10.57 -0.29 -6.75
N SER A 107 -10.61 -1.53 -7.25
CA SER A 107 -11.50 -2.60 -6.77
C SER A 107 -10.77 -3.75 -6.09
#